data_AF-A0A2E6GP23-F1
#
_entry.id   AF-A0A2E6GP23-F1
#
_cell.length_a   1.000
_cell.length_b   1.000
_cell.length_c   1.000
_cell.angle_alpha   90.00
_cell.angle_beta   90.00
_cell.angle_gamma   90.00
#
_symmetry.space_group_name_H-M   'P 1'
#
loop_
_entity.id
_entity.type
_entity.pdbx_description
1 polymer ?
#
loop_
_entity_poly.entity_id
_entity_poly.type
_entity_poly.pdbx_seq_one_letter_code
_entity_poly.pdbx_strand_id
1 'polypeptide(L)'
;MKKNFENSLKHVLIHEGGWADHPRDPGGATMKGVTLATFRRHFGEAKSKRALRNISDDQLRQIYRSGYWDRCRCDQLPSGVDYAVFDAAVNSGPGRSAKWLQAVIGAKQDGGIGPKTLLWLNNTTLF
;
A
#
# COMPACT_ATOMS: atom_id res chain seq x y z
N MET A 1 8.17 -4.46 -10.87
CA MET A 1 8.00 -4.38 -12.35
C MET A 1 6.70 -3.66 -12.70
N LYS A 2 6.66 -2.82 -13.75
CA LYS A 2 5.47 -2.04 -14.17
C LYS A 2 4.16 -2.83 -14.41
N LYS A 3 4.21 -4.17 -14.44
CA LYS A 3 3.06 -5.02 -14.81
C LYS A 3 2.39 -5.73 -13.63
N ASN A 4 2.95 -5.68 -12.42
CA ASN A 4 2.48 -6.54 -11.33
C ASN A 4 1.35 -5.94 -10.47
N PHE A 5 1.11 -4.63 -10.55
CA PHE A 5 0.17 -3.96 -9.65
C PHE A 5 -1.23 -4.60 -9.63
N GLU A 6 -1.83 -4.87 -10.79
CA GLU A 6 -3.19 -5.41 -10.85
C GLU A 6 -3.28 -6.83 -10.24
N ASN A 7 -2.24 -7.65 -10.42
CA ASN A 7 -2.19 -8.98 -9.81
C ASN A 7 -1.95 -8.89 -8.30
N SER A 8 -1.00 -8.05 -7.88
CA SER A 8 -0.71 -7.80 -6.46
C SER A 8 -1.93 -7.23 -5.72
N LEU A 9 -2.67 -6.31 -6.35
CA LEU A 9 -3.88 -5.73 -5.78
C LEU A 9 -4.96 -6.80 -5.57
N LYS A 10 -5.17 -7.69 -6.55
CA LYS A 10 -6.10 -8.80 -6.39
C LYS A 10 -5.73 -9.67 -5.19
N HIS A 11 -4.46 -10.01 -5.02
CA HIS A 11 -4.01 -10.84 -3.90
C HIS A 11 -4.18 -10.16 -2.54
N VAL A 12 -3.83 -8.88 -2.43
CA VAL A 12 -4.02 -8.12 -1.18
C VAL A 12 -5.51 -8.02 -0.82
N LEU A 13 -6.37 -7.70 -1.80
CA LEU A 13 -7.80 -7.52 -1.55
C LEU A 13 -8.55 -8.80 -1.16
N ILE A 14 -7.99 -10.00 -1.40
CA ILE A 14 -8.60 -11.26 -0.93
C ILE A 14 -8.69 -11.29 0.60
N HIS A 15 -7.70 -10.71 1.29
CA HIS A 15 -7.66 -10.68 2.75
C HIS A 15 -8.40 -9.48 3.35
N GLU A 16 -8.77 -8.49 2.52
CA GLU A 16 -9.45 -7.28 2.98
C GLU A 16 -10.94 -7.55 3.21
N GLY A 17 -11.41 -7.21 4.41
CA GLY A 17 -12.78 -7.42 4.83
C GLY A 17 -13.79 -6.46 4.18
N GLY A 18 -15.07 -6.67 4.52
CA GLY A 18 -16.15 -5.79 4.10
C GLY A 18 -16.28 -4.53 4.96
N TRP A 19 -17.51 -4.05 5.10
CA TRP A 19 -17.82 -2.87 5.90
C TRP A 19 -17.60 -3.12 7.40
N ALA A 20 -16.89 -2.20 8.05
CA ALA A 20 -16.76 -2.13 9.50
C ALA A 20 -16.96 -0.67 9.97
N ASP A 21 -17.71 -0.46 11.05
CA ASP A 21 -17.94 0.85 11.64
C ASP A 21 -18.26 0.67 13.12
N HIS A 22 -17.22 0.50 13.93
CA HIS A 22 -17.39 0.27 15.37
C HIS A 22 -17.18 1.58 16.14
N PRO A 23 -18.09 1.98 17.06
CA PRO A 23 -17.98 3.26 17.78
C PRO A 23 -16.70 3.45 18.60
N ARG A 24 -16.05 2.34 18.97
CA ARG A 24 -14.78 2.32 19.72
C ARG A 24 -13.54 2.14 18.85
N ASP A 25 -13.71 1.98 17.54
CA ASP A 25 -12.59 1.81 16.63
C ASP A 25 -12.04 3.19 16.23
N PRO A 26 -10.78 3.53 16.57
CA PRO A 26 -10.17 4.80 16.18
C PRO A 26 -10.07 4.99 14.66
N GLY A 27 -10.08 3.91 13.87
CA GLY A 27 -10.10 3.96 12.40
C GLY A 27 -11.46 4.37 11.83
N GLY A 28 -12.53 4.22 12.61
CA GLY A 28 -13.91 4.51 12.24
C GLY A 28 -14.40 3.67 11.05
N ALA A 29 -15.37 4.21 10.33
CA ALA A 29 -15.95 3.56 9.15
C ALA A 29 -14.87 3.17 8.12
N THR A 30 -14.85 1.88 7.77
CA THR A 30 -13.86 1.24 6.90
C THR A 30 -14.56 0.30 5.91
N MET A 31 -14.09 0.27 4.67
CA MET A 31 -14.55 -0.66 3.64
C MET A 31 -13.35 -1.15 2.84
N LYS A 32 -13.13 -2.47 2.76
CA LYS A 32 -12.01 -3.07 2.00
C LYS A 32 -10.67 -2.39 2.33
N GLY A 33 -10.34 -2.30 3.62
CA GLY A 33 -9.12 -1.65 4.13
C GLY A 33 -9.08 -0.12 4.07
N VAL A 34 -10.05 0.52 3.41
CA VAL A 34 -10.08 1.99 3.26
C VAL A 34 -10.93 2.63 4.35
N THR A 35 -10.31 3.45 5.20
CA THR A 35 -11.01 4.28 6.18
C THR A 35 -11.67 5.49 5.53
N LEU A 36 -12.72 6.04 6.16
CA LEU A 36 -13.38 7.27 5.69
C LEU A 36 -12.42 8.46 5.56
N ALA A 37 -11.47 8.58 6.48
CA ALA A 37 -10.44 9.62 6.43
C ALA A 37 -9.55 9.46 5.18
N THR A 38 -9.12 8.24 4.86
CA THR A 38 -8.35 7.98 3.63
C THR A 38 -9.20 8.25 2.39
N PHE A 39 -10.45 7.80 2.36
CA PHE A 39 -11.34 8.04 1.22
C PHE A 39 -11.57 9.54 0.97
N ARG A 40 -11.78 10.33 2.02
CA ARG A 40 -11.92 11.79 1.95
C ARG A 40 -10.66 12.48 1.47
N ARG A 41 -9.49 12.07 1.95
CA ARG A 41 -8.21 12.61 1.49
C ARG A 41 -8.01 12.43 -0.02
N HIS A 42 -8.50 11.33 -0.60
CA HIS A 42 -8.37 11.06 -2.04
C HIS A 42 -9.47 11.71 -2.89
N PHE A 43 -10.70 11.79 -2.38
CA PHE A 43 -11.87 12.13 -3.21
C PHE A 43 -12.71 13.31 -2.69
N GLY A 44 -12.24 13.99 -1.64
CA GLY A 44 -12.83 15.19 -1.05
C GLY A 44 -13.51 14.97 0.31
N GLU A 45 -13.41 15.97 1.19
CA GLU A 45 -13.93 15.93 2.57
C GLU A 45 -15.45 15.70 2.67
N ALA A 46 -16.20 16.08 1.64
CA ALA A 46 -17.65 15.90 1.59
C ALA A 46 -18.10 14.42 1.44
N LYS A 47 -17.18 13.47 1.21
CA LYS A 47 -17.55 12.05 1.07
C LYS A 47 -18.17 11.50 2.37
N SER A 48 -19.24 10.73 2.22
CA SER A 48 -20.01 10.16 3.33
C SER A 48 -19.65 8.70 3.59
N LYS A 49 -20.07 8.17 4.75
CA LYS A 49 -20.03 6.73 5.07
C LYS A 49 -20.73 5.88 4.00
N ARG A 50 -21.87 6.36 3.48
CA ARG A 50 -22.59 5.69 2.39
C ARG A 50 -21.78 5.66 1.11
N ALA A 51 -21.08 6.74 0.77
CA ALA A 51 -20.19 6.76 -0.39
C ALA A 51 -19.02 5.79 -0.22
N LEU A 52 -18.40 5.75 0.96
CA LEU A 52 -17.35 4.77 1.28
C LEU A 52 -17.84 3.32 1.17
N ARG A 53 -19.02 3.03 1.70
CA ARG A 53 -19.62 1.68 1.63
C ARG A 53 -19.90 1.23 0.19
N ASN A 54 -20.01 2.17 -0.76
CA ASN A 54 -20.18 1.90 -2.19
C ASN A 54 -18.95 2.33 -3.00
N ILE A 55 -17.75 2.28 -2.41
CA ILE A 55 -16.51 2.61 -3.10
C ILE A 55 -16.35 1.72 -4.33
N SER A 56 -16.04 2.32 -5.49
CA SER A 56 -15.84 1.56 -6.72
C SER A 56 -14.47 0.88 -6.76
N ASP A 57 -14.34 -0.15 -7.58
CA ASP A 57 -13.06 -0.82 -7.78
C ASP A 57 -12.00 0.13 -8.35
N ASP A 58 -12.38 1.08 -9.22
CA ASP A 58 -11.47 2.13 -9.71
C ASP A 58 -10.97 3.06 -8.60
N GLN A 59 -11.85 3.42 -7.65
CA GLN A 59 -11.47 4.25 -6.51
C GLN A 59 -10.54 3.51 -5.56
N LEU A 60 -10.82 2.23 -5.29
CA LEU A 60 -9.92 1.35 -4.53
C LEU A 60 -8.57 1.26 -5.22
N ARG A 61 -8.58 0.95 -6.52
CA ARG A 61 -7.37 0.85 -7.34
C ARG A 61 -6.53 2.12 -7.25
N GLN A 62 -7.16 3.30 -7.35
CA GLN A 62 -6.45 4.58 -7.22
C GLN A 62 -5.86 4.79 -5.82
N ILE A 63 -6.60 4.47 -4.75
CA ILE A 63 -6.09 4.56 -3.37
C ILE A 63 -4.90 3.62 -3.17
N TYR A 64 -5.04 2.35 -3.53
CA TYR A 64 -3.99 1.36 -3.31
C TYR A 64 -2.75 1.65 -4.16
N ARG A 65 -2.94 2.10 -5.40
CA ARG A 65 -1.88 2.51 -6.31
C ARG A 65 -1.07 3.67 -5.74
N SER A 66 -1.74 4.80 -5.49
CA SER A 66 -1.06 6.03 -5.10
C SER A 66 -0.66 6.07 -3.62
N GLY A 67 -1.39 5.39 -2.74
CA GLY A 67 -1.14 5.37 -1.30
C GLY A 67 -0.05 4.41 -0.87
N TYR A 68 0.19 3.34 -1.64
CA TYR A 68 1.07 2.24 -1.22
C TYR A 68 2.03 1.83 -2.33
N TRP A 69 1.53 1.38 -3.49
CA TRP A 69 2.37 0.87 -4.57
C TRP A 69 3.38 1.90 -5.08
N ASP A 70 2.91 3.10 -5.44
CA ASP A 70 3.76 4.17 -5.96
C ASP A 70 4.63 4.78 -4.85
N ARG A 71 4.11 4.90 -3.62
CA ARG A 71 4.89 5.38 -2.47
C ARG A 71 6.09 4.48 -2.15
N CYS A 72 5.94 3.18 -2.35
CA CYS A 72 7.01 2.20 -2.20
C CYS A 72 7.80 1.96 -3.50
N ARG A 73 7.51 2.68 -4.58
CA ARG A 73 8.14 2.52 -5.89
C ARG A 73 8.15 1.06 -6.39
N CYS A 74 7.09 0.30 -6.12
CA CYS A 74 7.01 -1.13 -6.42
C CYS A 74 7.23 -1.46 -7.92
N ASP A 75 6.92 -0.53 -8.83
CA ASP A 75 7.24 -0.67 -10.26
C ASP A 75 8.74 -0.89 -10.54
N GLN A 76 9.61 -0.36 -9.67
CA GLN A 76 11.07 -0.40 -9.77
C GLN A 76 11.70 -1.56 -8.98
N LEU A 77 10.90 -2.35 -8.26
CA LEU A 77 11.37 -3.51 -7.52
C LEU A 77 11.29 -4.79 -8.39
N PRO A 78 12.13 -5.80 -8.11
CA PRO A 78 12.00 -7.12 -8.73
C PRO A 78 10.62 -7.73 -8.47
N SER A 79 10.20 -8.61 -9.38
CA SER A 79 8.95 -9.36 -9.21
C SER A 79 8.99 -10.18 -7.92
N GLY A 80 7.90 -10.17 -7.15
CA GLY A 80 7.80 -10.85 -5.87
C GLY A 80 8.24 -9.96 -4.70
N VAL A 81 9.35 -9.25 -4.83
CA VAL A 81 9.75 -8.20 -3.87
C VAL A 81 8.75 -7.04 -3.93
N ASP A 82 8.30 -6.67 -5.12
CA ASP A 82 7.26 -5.66 -5.31
C ASP A 82 5.94 -6.01 -4.60
N TYR A 83 5.51 -7.27 -4.67
CA TYR A 83 4.35 -7.78 -3.94
C TYR A 83 4.57 -7.78 -2.43
N ALA A 84 5.67 -8.35 -1.93
CA ALA A 84 5.95 -8.41 -0.50
C ALA A 84 6.02 -7.02 0.15
N VAL A 85 6.68 -6.06 -0.53
CA VAL A 85 6.76 -4.67 -0.07
C VAL A 85 5.39 -3.99 -0.12
N PHE A 86 4.58 -4.27 -1.15
CA PHE A 86 3.23 -3.71 -1.27
C PHE A 86 2.31 -4.24 -0.18
N ASP A 87 2.27 -5.56 0.04
CA ASP A 87 1.48 -6.19 1.10
C ASP A 87 1.87 -5.68 2.49
N ALA A 88 3.18 -5.61 2.78
CA ALA A 88 3.69 -5.02 4.00
C ALA A 88 3.32 -3.54 4.14
N ALA A 89 3.33 -2.78 3.04
CA ALA A 89 2.93 -1.37 3.05
C ALA A 89 1.44 -1.21 3.37
N VAL A 90 0.57 -2.09 2.87
CA VAL A 90 -0.86 -2.07 3.16
C VAL A 90 -1.11 -2.37 4.64
N ASN A 91 -0.49 -3.44 5.16
CA ASN A 91 -0.71 -3.89 6.54
C ASN A 91 -0.03 -3.02 7.61
N SER A 92 1.08 -2.35 7.27
CA SER A 92 1.96 -1.71 8.25
C SER A 92 2.40 -0.28 7.90
N GLY A 93 1.96 0.22 6.75
CA GLY A 93 2.30 1.55 6.25
C GLY A 93 3.56 1.56 5.36
N PRO A 94 3.61 2.43 4.32
CA PRO A 94 4.71 2.48 3.36
C PRO A 94 6.10 2.70 3.99
N GLY A 95 6.19 3.57 4.99
CA GLY A 95 7.47 3.89 5.63
C GLY A 95 8.04 2.71 6.42
N ARG A 96 7.19 1.90 7.07
CA ARG A 96 7.65 0.70 7.79
C ARG A 96 8.07 -0.39 6.81
N SER A 97 7.27 -0.63 5.78
CA SER A 97 7.62 -1.56 4.70
C SER A 97 8.96 -1.24 4.05
N ALA A 98 9.20 0.05 3.75
CA ALA A 98 10.47 0.51 3.21
C ALA A 98 11.66 0.22 4.15
N LYS A 99 11.51 0.43 5.45
CA LYS A 99 12.55 0.10 6.44
C LYS A 99 12.84 -1.40 6.49
N TRP A 100 11.82 -2.24 6.39
CA TRP A 100 12.01 -3.69 6.35
C TRP A 100 12.79 -4.12 5.10
N LEU A 101 12.45 -3.59 3.91
CA LEU A 101 13.23 -3.82 2.70
C LEU A 101 14.69 -3.38 2.88
N GLN A 102 14.89 -2.16 3.39
CA GLN A 102 16.21 -1.59 3.63
C GLN A 102 17.03 -2.43 4.60
N ALA A 103 16.41 -2.96 5.67
CA ALA A 103 17.05 -3.86 6.63
C ALA A 103 17.55 -5.15 5.95
N VAL A 104 16.73 -5.77 5.11
CA VAL A 104 17.06 -7.01 4.41
C VAL A 104 18.24 -6.83 3.45
N ILE A 105 18.31 -5.70 2.74
CA ILE A 105 19.38 -5.42 1.78
C ILE A 105 20.60 -4.71 2.39
N GLY A 106 20.62 -4.52 3.73
CA GLY A 106 21.72 -3.83 4.42
C GLY A 106 21.82 -2.31 4.15
N ALA A 107 20.77 -1.68 3.61
CA ALA A 107 20.72 -0.24 3.38
C ALA A 107 20.34 0.53 4.67
N LYS A 108 20.64 1.83 4.70
CA LYS A 108 20.16 2.73 5.77
C LYS A 108 18.63 2.71 5.83
N GLN A 109 18.08 2.46 7.01
CA GLN A 109 16.63 2.36 7.24
C GLN A 109 15.95 3.73 7.42
N ASP A 110 15.97 4.57 6.39
CA ASP A 110 15.31 5.90 6.41
C ASP A 110 13.81 5.87 6.09
N GLY A 111 13.28 4.73 5.62
CA GLY A 111 11.87 4.54 5.31
C GLY A 111 11.41 5.13 3.97
N GLY A 112 12.34 5.61 3.14
CA GLY A 112 12.08 6.01 1.76
C GLY A 112 12.76 5.07 0.77
N ILE A 113 12.00 4.46 -0.14
CA ILE A 113 12.60 3.74 -1.26
C ILE A 113 13.04 4.77 -2.31
N GLY A 114 14.31 5.18 -2.24
CA GLY A 114 14.93 6.14 -3.17
C GLY A 114 16.01 5.52 -4.06
N PRO A 115 16.69 6.32 -4.90
CA PRO A 115 17.73 5.82 -5.81
C PRO A 115 18.83 5.01 -5.12
N LYS A 116 19.21 5.38 -3.88
CA LYS A 116 20.19 4.64 -3.10
C LYS A 116 19.70 3.24 -2.72
N THR A 117 18.47 3.11 -2.24
CA THR A 117 17.86 1.80 -1.92
C THR A 117 17.80 0.91 -3.16
N LEU A 118 17.40 1.48 -4.31
CA LEU A 118 17.32 0.73 -5.57
C LEU A 118 18.69 0.28 -6.08
N LEU A 119 19.71 1.14 -5.97
CA LEU A 119 21.08 0.79 -6.33
C LEU A 119 21.62 -0.34 -5.46
N TRP A 120 21.40 -0.27 -4.14
CA TRP A 120 21.79 -1.34 -3.21
C TRP A 120 21.11 -2.65 -3.55
N LEU A 121 19.81 -2.60 -3.83
CA LEU A 121 19.01 -3.77 -4.17
C LEU A 121 19.53 -4.47 -5.45
N ASN A 122 19.95 -3.71 -6.46
CA ASN A 122 20.53 -4.25 -7.69
C ASN A 122 21.95 -4.83 -7.51
N ASN A 123 22.68 -4.41 -6.47
CA ASN A 123 24.04 -4.87 -6.21
C ASN A 123 24.08 -6.01 -5.18
N THR A 124 22.95 -6.36 -4.57
CA THR A 124 22.85 -7.41 -3.55
C THR A 124 22.52 -8.74 -4.20
N THR A 125 23.31 -9.78 -3.94
CA THR A 125 23.15 -11.13 -4.52
C THR A 125 22.03 -11.96 -3.88
N LEU A 126 21.04 -11.32 -3.25
CA LEU A 126 20.00 -12.01 -2.47
C LEU A 126 18.82 -12.55 -3.30
N PHE A 127 18.78 -12.28 -4.61
CA PHE A 127 17.70 -12.72 -5.51
C PHE A 127 18.20 -13.00 -6.92
#